data_AF-A0A3D5CZF2-F1
#
_entry.id   AF-A0A3D5CZF2-F1
#
_cell.length_a   1.000
_cell.length_b   1.000
_cell.length_c   1.000
_cell.angle_alpha   90.00
_cell.angle_beta   90.00
_cell.angle_gamma   90.00
#
_symmetry.space_group_name_H-M   'P 1'
#
loop_
_entity.id
_entity.type
_entity.pdbx_description
1 polymer ?
#
loop_
_entity_poly.entity_id
_entity_poly.type
_entity_poly.pdbx_seq_one_letter_code
_entity_poly.pdbx_strand_id
1 'polypeptide(L)' 'MSNQFLAIRPRRMRKDDFSRRLMRENVLTVNDLIYPVFVLEGEGKIEEVKSMPGVQRQSIDVLLKT' A
#
# COMPACT_ATOMS: atom_id res chain seq x y z
N MET A 1 -8.39 6.57 -43.56
CA MET A 1 -8.02 6.56 -42.12
C MET A 1 -6.93 7.61 -41.92
N SER A 2 -7.32 8.83 -41.56
CA SER A 2 -6.40 9.96 -41.40
C SER A 2 -5.43 9.70 -40.24
N ASN A 3 -4.22 10.26 -40.36
CA ASN A 3 -3.06 10.00 -39.51
C ASN A 3 -3.21 10.64 -38.10
N GLN A 4 -4.22 10.21 -37.35
CA GLN A 4 -4.63 10.78 -36.05
C GLN A 4 -3.59 10.55 -34.93
N PHE A 5 -2.68 9.60 -35.13
CA PHE A 5 -1.60 9.24 -34.20
C PHE A 5 -0.55 10.35 -34.00
N LEU A 6 -0.33 11.23 -34.99
CA LEU A 6 0.59 12.37 -34.83
C LEU A 6 -0.06 13.52 -34.05
N ALA A 7 -1.37 13.70 -34.19
CA ALA A 7 -2.15 14.77 -33.55
C ALA A 7 -2.36 14.50 -32.05
N ILE A 8 -2.79 13.29 -31.68
CA ILE A 8 -2.98 12.88 -30.30
C ILE A 8 -1.92 11.83 -29.95
N ARG A 9 -1.02 12.19 -29.02
CA ARG A 9 0.04 11.30 -28.54
C ARG A 9 -0.11 11.07 -27.04
N PRO A 10 -0.82 10.01 -26.62
CA PRO A 10 -1.08 9.73 -25.20
C PRO A 10 0.19 9.57 -24.36
N ARG A 11 1.32 9.23 -25.00
CA ARG A 11 2.63 9.12 -24.35
C ARG A 11 3.20 10.47 -23.87
N ARG A 12 2.74 11.62 -24.38
CA ARG A 12 3.22 12.95 -23.94
C ARG A 12 3.02 13.13 -22.43
N MET A 13 1.85 12.80 -21.91
CA MET A 13 1.55 12.91 -20.48
C MET A 13 2.29 11.87 -19.62
N ARG A 14 2.86 10.83 -20.23
CA ARG A 14 3.62 9.78 -19.55
C ARG A 14 5.13 10.01 -19.56
N LYS A 15 5.63 11.04 -20.26
CA LYS A 15 7.06 11.27 -20.48
C LYS A 15 7.78 11.63 -19.19
N ASP A 16 7.33 12.69 -18.53
CA ASP A 16 8.01 13.27 -17.39
C ASP A 16 7.27 12.96 -16.09
N ASP A 17 7.99 12.97 -14.95
CA ASP A 17 7.37 12.64 -13.67
C ASP A 17 6.31 13.66 -13.24
N PHE A 18 6.58 14.95 -13.43
CA PHE A 18 5.65 16.01 -13.09
C PHE A 18 4.33 15.89 -13.86
N SER A 19 4.38 15.51 -15.15
CA SER A 19 3.18 15.39 -15.99
C SER A 19 2.34 14.19 -15.58
N ARG A 20 2.99 13.08 -15.18
CA ARG A 20 2.30 11.90 -14.63
C ARG A 20 1.66 12.20 -13.28
N ARG A 21 2.32 12.99 -12.43
CA ARG A 21 1.78 13.41 -11.12
C ARG A 21 0.57 14.33 -11.27
N LEU A 22 0.61 15.28 -12.20
CA LEU A 22 -0.50 16.21 -12.46
C LEU A 22 -1.77 15.51 -12.97
N MET A 23 -1.61 14.43 -13.76
CA MET A 23 -2.72 13.68 -14.35
C MET A 23 -3.10 12.41 -13.58
N ARG A 24 -2.52 12.17 -12.40
CA ARG A 24 -2.78 10.94 -11.63
C ARG A 24 -4.20 10.98 -11.07
N GLU A 25 -5.01 9.98 -11.37
CA GLU A 25 -6.41 9.90 -10.95
C GLU A 25 -6.57 9.37 -9.52
N ASN A 26 -5.73 8.42 -9.10
CA ASN A 26 -5.85 7.74 -7.81
C ASN A 26 -4.53 7.81 -7.03
N VAL A 27 -4.63 8.02 -5.72
CA VAL A 27 -3.50 8.01 -4.78
C VAL A 27 -3.90 7.14 -3.60
N LEU A 28 -3.07 6.14 -3.29
CA LEU A 28 -3.20 5.40 -2.05
C LEU A 28 -2.50 6.18 -0.93
N THR A 29 -3.20 6.39 0.16
CA THR A 29 -2.73 7.09 1.35
C THR A 29 -2.85 6.19 2.58
N VAL A 30 -2.25 6.59 3.70
CA VAL A 30 -2.36 5.85 4.97
C VAL A 30 -3.81 5.80 5.46
N ASN A 31 -4.64 6.76 5.06
CA ASN A 31 -6.06 6.82 5.42
C ASN A 31 -6.89 5.69 4.77
N ASP A 32 -6.35 5.04 3.74
CA ASP A 32 -7.01 3.94 3.03
C ASP A 32 -6.63 2.57 3.64
N LEU A 33 -5.75 2.55 4.64
CA LEU A 33 -5.20 1.32 5.21
C LEU A 33 -5.91 0.94 6.51
N ILE A 34 -6.29 -0.33 6.62
CA ILE A 34 -6.70 -0.98 7.87
C ILE A 34 -5.69 -2.08 8.15
N TYR A 35 -5.09 -2.05 9.33
CA TYR A 35 -4.08 -3.02 9.75
C TYR A 35 -4.68 -4.06 10.71
N PRO A 36 -4.97 -5.29 10.26
CA PRO A 36 -5.47 -6.34 11.13
C PRO A 36 -4.33 -6.90 12.01
N VAL A 37 -4.63 -7.10 13.29
CA VAL A 37 -3.68 -7.59 14.29
C VAL A 37 -4.22 -8.83 14.98
N PHE A 38 -3.34 -9.80 15.27
CA PHE A 38 -3.70 -11.05 15.93
C PHE A 38 -3.31 -11.01 17.40
N VAL A 39 -4.29 -11.18 18.29
CA VAL A 39 -4.08 -11.05 19.73
C VAL A 39 -4.02 -12.42 20.40
N LEU A 40 -3.09 -12.59 21.34
CA LEU A 40 -2.99 -13.73 22.25
C LEU A 40 -3.26 -13.32 23.69
N GLU A 41 -3.72 -14.28 24.49
CA GLU A 41 -3.78 -14.12 25.95
C GLU A 41 -2.40 -14.31 26.61
N GLY A 42 -2.14 -13.52 27.65
CA GLY A 42 -0.90 -13.52 28.42
C GLY A 42 -0.18 -12.18 28.37
N GLU A 43 1.08 -12.18 28.80
CA GLU A 43 1.93 -10.99 28.92
C GLU A 43 3.30 -11.26 28.29
N GLY A 44 3.84 -10.30 27.54
CA GLY A 44 5.17 -10.38 26.92
C GLY A 44 5.31 -11.43 25.82
N LYS A 45 4.21 -11.85 25.16
CA LYS A 45 4.23 -12.94 24.19
C LYS A 45 4.21 -12.44 22.74
N ILE A 46 5.06 -13.07 21.92
CA ILE A 46 5.11 -12.90 20.48
C ILE A 46 5.24 -14.28 19.85
N GLU A 47 4.35 -14.62 18.92
CA GLU A 47 4.39 -15.88 18.19
C GLU A 47 4.30 -15.63 16.68
N GLU A 48 5.21 -16.22 15.91
CA GLU A 48 5.15 -16.13 14.45
C GLU A 48 4.06 -17.03 13.86
N VAL A 49 3.32 -16.48 12.90
CA VAL A 49 2.36 -17.26 12.12
C VAL A 49 3.11 -17.90 10.95
N LYS A 50 3.47 -19.18 11.06
CA LYS A 50 4.27 -19.89 10.04
C LYS A 50 3.73 -19.79 8.61
N SER A 51 2.42 -19.75 8.42
CA SER A 51 1.78 -19.62 7.11
C SER A 51 1.74 -18.17 6.57
N MET A 52 2.03 -17.18 7.41
CA MET A 52 2.03 -15.75 7.08
C MET A 52 3.35 -15.10 7.52
N PRO A 53 4.43 -15.27 6.73
CA PRO A 53 5.72 -14.69 7.06
C PRO A 53 5.64 -13.17 7.25
N GLY A 54 6.23 -12.66 8.33
CA GLY A 54 6.17 -11.23 8.70
C GLY A 54 4.93 -10.84 9.53
N VAL A 55 4.00 -11.76 9.78
CA VAL A 55 2.84 -11.55 10.66
C VAL A 55 3.04 -12.32 11.96
N GLN A 56 2.78 -11.63 13.06
CA GLN A 56 2.95 -12.15 14.42
C GLN A 56 1.63 -12.06 15.18
N ARG A 57 1.43 -13.00 16.10
CA ARG A 57 0.43 -12.88 17.15
C ARG A 57 1.10 -12.29 18.38
N GLN A 58 0.47 -11.30 18.99
CA GLN A 58 1.05 -10.54 20.09
C GLN A 58 0.09 -10.52 21.28
N SER A 59 0.61 -10.54 22.50
CA SER A 59 -0.18 -10.20 23.67
C SER A 59 -0.51 -8.69 23.68
N ILE A 60 -1.55 -8.31 24.41
CA ILE A 60 -2.08 -6.94 24.41
C ILE A 60 -1.01 -5.92 24.84
N ASP A 61 -0.19 -6.26 25.83
CA ASP A 61 0.90 -5.40 26.34
C ASP A 61 2.01 -5.15 25.32
N VAL A 62 2.28 -6.13 24.45
CA VAL A 62 3.25 -5.99 23.36
C VAL A 62 2.65 -5.21 22.20
N LEU A 63 1.38 -5.49 21.87
CA LEU A 63 0.67 -4.82 20.80
C LEU A 63 0.60 -3.30 21.01
N LEU A 64 0.39 -2.84 22.25
CA LEU A 64 0.34 -1.42 22.59
C LEU A 64 1.69 -0.68 22.45
N LYS A 65 2.80 -1.39 22.29
CA LYS A 65 4.15 -0.81 22.11
C LYS A 65 4.58 -0.75 20.64
N THR A 66 3.76 -1.29 19.73
CA THR A 66 4.02 -1.35 18.28
C THR A 66 3.57 -0.07 17.60
#